data_AF-A0AAN0MS55-F1
#
_entry.id   AF-A0AAN0MS55-F1
#
_cell.length_a   1.000
_cell.length_b   1.000
_cell.length_c   1.000
_cell.angle_alpha   90.00
_cell.angle_beta   90.00
_cell.angle_gamma   90.00
#
_symmetry.space_group_name_H-M   'P 1'
#
loop_
_entity.id
_entity.type
_entity.pdbx_description
1 polymer ?
#
loop_
_entity_poly.entity_id
_entity_poly.type
_entity_poly.pdbx_seq_one_letter_code
_entity_poly.pdbx_strand_id
1 'polypeptide(L)'
;MLAVYTWINAERALVLIPAYRSKSPWYVLMESAAYKYDDPKYLASQCKVACDVLGIEPSRANWVRVATILNEGLPDLYRMPSEPVWNKPEAGREFGELIVKQDGKEVAREALTLPEDKGAEYA
;
A
#
# COMPACT_ATOMS: atom_id res chain seq x y z
N MET A 1 11.63 -2.15 -16.80
CA MET A 1 10.50 -2.10 -15.86
C MET A 1 11.06 -1.71 -14.51
N LEU A 2 10.30 -0.95 -13.74
CA LEU A 2 10.64 -0.55 -12.38
C LEU A 2 9.64 -1.21 -11.42
N ALA A 3 10.16 -1.77 -10.34
CA ALA A 3 9.38 -2.24 -9.21
C ALA A 3 9.34 -1.12 -8.16
N VAL A 4 8.14 -0.72 -7.74
CA VAL A 4 7.91 0.30 -6.73
C VAL A 4 7.13 -0.33 -5.60
N TYR A 5 7.62 -0.14 -4.37
CA TYR A 5 6.96 -0.56 -3.15
C TYR A 5 6.20 0.64 -2.58
N THR A 6 4.89 0.50 -2.38
CA THR A 6 4.02 1.56 -1.88
C THR A 6 2.84 0.98 -1.12
N TRP A 7 2.02 1.82 -0.51
CA TRP A 7 0.72 1.44 0.03
C TRP A 7 -0.39 1.85 -0.94
N ILE A 8 -1.40 0.98 -1.07
CA ILE A 8 -2.64 1.24 -1.79
C ILE A 8 -3.77 0.78 -0.85
N ASN A 9 -4.69 1.68 -0.51
CA ASN A 9 -5.81 1.39 0.40
C ASN A 9 -5.36 0.78 1.75
N ALA A 10 -4.33 1.35 2.39
CA ALA A 10 -3.75 0.85 3.64
C ALA A 10 -3.11 -0.55 3.58
N GLU A 11 -2.92 -1.09 2.39
CA GLU A 11 -2.28 -2.39 2.16
C GLU A 11 -0.97 -2.21 1.41
N ARG A 12 0.04 -3.02 1.73
CA ARG A 12 1.32 -3.01 1.02
C ARG A 12 1.13 -3.52 -0.41
N ALA A 13 1.73 -2.82 -1.36
CA ALA A 13 1.61 -3.11 -2.77
C ALA A 13 2.98 -3.07 -3.48
N LEU A 14 3.21 -4.07 -4.32
CA LEU A 14 4.28 -4.09 -5.32
C LEU A 14 3.70 -3.63 -6.66
N VAL A 15 4.18 -2.49 -7.16
CA VAL A 15 3.71 -1.88 -8.41
C VAL A 15 4.79 -2.02 -9.47
N LEU A 16 4.44 -2.64 -10.59
CA LEU A 16 5.27 -2.70 -11.78
C LEU A 16 4.88 -1.58 -12.74
N ILE A 17 5.87 -0.78 -13.14
CA ILE A 17 5.69 0.32 -14.11
C ILE A 17 6.71 0.24 -15.25
N PRO A 18 6.35 0.70 -16.47
CA PRO A 18 7.32 0.88 -17.54
C PRO A 18 8.33 1.97 -17.19
N ALA A 19 9.63 1.70 -17.39
CA ALA A 19 10.70 2.60 -16.96
C ALA A 19 10.79 3.90 -17.80
N TYR A 20 10.36 3.84 -19.06
CA TYR A 20 10.59 4.92 -20.04
C TYR A 20 9.31 5.44 -20.70
N ARG A 21 8.14 4.85 -20.38
CA ARG A 21 6.86 5.23 -21.00
C ARG A 21 6.01 5.99 -19.98
N SER A 22 5.86 7.30 -20.19
CA SER A 22 5.01 8.15 -19.34
C SER A 22 3.53 7.80 -19.51
N LYS A 23 2.72 8.06 -18.47
CA LYS A 23 1.26 7.80 -18.44
C LYS A 23 0.85 6.37 -18.80
N SER A 24 1.71 5.41 -18.51
CA SER A 24 1.40 4.00 -18.73
C SER A 24 0.53 3.46 -17.61
N PRO A 25 -0.37 2.50 -17.91
CA PRO A 25 -1.04 1.72 -16.89
C PRO A 25 -0.04 0.92 -16.04
N TRP A 26 -0.42 0.63 -14.81
CA TRP A 26 0.42 -0.05 -13.82
C TRP A 26 -0.14 -1.42 -13.52
N TYR A 27 0.75 -2.39 -13.31
CA TYR A 27 0.36 -3.69 -12.78
C TYR A 27 0.63 -3.69 -11.27
N VAL A 28 -0.38 -4.04 -10.48
CA VAL A 28 -0.33 -3.95 -9.01
C VAL A 28 -0.53 -5.34 -8.41
N LEU A 29 0.41 -5.73 -7.55
CA LEU A 29 0.32 -6.90 -6.68
C LEU A 29 0.08 -6.42 -5.25
N MET A 30 -1.04 -6.84 -4.67
CA MET A 30 -1.41 -6.56 -3.28
C MET A 30 -0.89 -7.67 -2.36
N GLU A 31 -0.40 -7.32 -1.16
CA GLU A 31 0.13 -8.25 -0.15
C GLU A 31 -0.81 -9.42 0.16
N SER A 32 -2.11 -9.16 0.31
CA SER A 32 -3.16 -10.15 0.56
C SER A 32 -3.27 -11.22 -0.51
N ALA A 33 -2.78 -10.96 -1.72
CA ALA A 33 -2.76 -11.91 -2.82
C ALA A 33 -1.37 -12.52 -3.06
N ALA A 34 -0.34 -12.13 -2.31
CA ALA A 34 1.05 -12.54 -2.50
C ALA A 34 1.21 -14.06 -2.48
N TYR A 35 0.52 -14.75 -1.57
CA TYR A 35 0.60 -16.21 -1.43
C TYR A 35 0.18 -16.97 -2.70
N LYS A 36 -0.65 -16.37 -3.58
CA LYS A 36 -1.11 -17.01 -4.81
C LYS A 36 0.01 -17.18 -5.84
N TYR A 37 1.06 -16.36 -5.76
CA TYR A 37 2.18 -16.38 -6.69
C TYR A 37 3.14 -17.55 -6.47
N ASP A 38 2.98 -18.29 -5.36
CA ASP A 38 3.67 -19.57 -5.14
C ASP A 38 3.17 -20.67 -6.10
N ASP A 39 1.92 -20.58 -6.57
CA ASP A 39 1.40 -21.47 -7.62
C ASP A 39 1.96 -21.05 -9.00
N PRO A 40 2.77 -21.90 -9.67
CA PRO A 40 3.34 -21.58 -10.97
C PRO A 40 2.28 -21.30 -12.06
N LYS A 41 1.10 -21.91 -11.98
CA LYS A 41 0.02 -21.67 -12.95
C LYS A 41 -0.57 -20.29 -12.78
N TYR A 42 -0.81 -19.89 -11.53
CA TYR A 42 -1.28 -18.55 -11.21
C TYR A 42 -0.23 -17.51 -11.62
N LEU A 43 1.03 -17.71 -11.25
CA LEU A 43 2.14 -16.84 -11.64
C LEU A 43 2.22 -16.65 -13.17
N ALA A 44 2.17 -17.73 -13.95
CA ALA A 44 2.18 -17.65 -15.41
C ALA A 44 0.98 -16.87 -15.97
N SER A 45 -0.21 -17.06 -15.40
CA SER A 45 -1.41 -16.29 -15.79
C SER A 45 -1.23 -14.80 -15.52
N GLN A 46 -0.65 -14.45 -14.37
CA GLN A 46 -0.39 -13.07 -13.97
C GLN A 46 0.72 -12.43 -14.79
N CYS A 47 1.75 -13.18 -15.21
CA CYS A 47 2.77 -12.67 -16.14
C CYS A 47 2.16 -12.23 -17.47
N LYS A 48 1.18 -12.98 -17.99
CA LYS A 48 0.45 -12.59 -19.19
C LYS A 48 -0.32 -11.29 -18.97
N VAL A 49 -1.11 -11.22 -17.89
CA VAL A 49 -1.88 -10.01 -17.53
C VAL A 49 -0.97 -8.80 -17.35
N ALA A 50 0.15 -8.96 -16.65
CA ALA A 50 1.14 -7.89 -16.47
C ALA A 50 1.72 -7.42 -17.81
N CYS A 51 2.02 -8.33 -18.74
CA CYS A 51 2.48 -7.94 -20.07
C CYS A 51 1.43 -7.14 -20.83
N ASP A 52 0.18 -7.59 -20.80
CA ASP A 52 -0.95 -6.92 -21.46
C ASP A 52 -1.18 -5.52 -20.88
N VAL A 53 -1.18 -5.40 -19.54
CA VAL A 53 -1.30 -4.12 -18.83
C VAL A 53 -0.15 -3.20 -19.20
N LEU A 54 1.10 -3.65 -19.08
CA LEU A 54 2.28 -2.82 -19.35
C LEU A 54 2.45 -2.50 -20.84
N GLY A 55 1.65 -3.11 -21.72
CA GLY A 55 1.74 -2.98 -23.17
C GLY A 55 3.10 -3.43 -23.69
N ILE A 56 3.58 -4.56 -23.19
CA ILE A 56 4.79 -5.25 -23.65
C ILE A 56 4.39 -6.60 -24.25
N GLU A 57 5.17 -7.08 -25.22
CA GLU A 57 4.88 -8.36 -25.87
C GLU A 57 4.93 -9.52 -24.85
N PRO A 58 3.92 -10.41 -24.79
CA PRO A 58 3.90 -11.55 -23.89
C PRO A 58 4.82 -12.69 -24.39
N SER A 59 6.10 -12.39 -24.54
CA SER A 59 7.14 -13.36 -24.90
C SER A 59 7.66 -14.10 -23.66
N ARG A 60 8.24 -15.29 -23.86
CA ARG A 60 8.83 -16.08 -22.77
C ARG A 60 9.87 -15.28 -21.97
N ALA A 61 10.68 -14.46 -22.64
CA ALA A 61 11.68 -13.63 -21.97
C ALA A 61 11.05 -12.57 -21.06
N ASN A 62 9.97 -11.93 -21.52
CA ASN A 62 9.25 -10.94 -20.71
C ASN A 62 8.51 -11.59 -19.55
N TRP A 63 7.95 -12.79 -19.75
CA TRP A 63 7.32 -13.55 -18.66
C TRP A 63 8.31 -13.91 -17.56
N VAL A 64 9.48 -14.44 -17.93
CA VAL A 64 10.55 -14.74 -16.96
C VAL A 64 10.95 -13.46 -16.21
N ARG A 65 11.14 -12.34 -16.93
CA ARG A 65 11.49 -11.06 -16.31
C ARG A 65 10.43 -10.59 -15.30
N VAL A 66 9.14 -10.67 -15.64
CA VAL A 66 8.06 -10.33 -14.71
C VAL A 66 8.05 -11.28 -13.53
N ALA A 67 8.12 -12.60 -13.77
CA ALA A 67 8.10 -13.62 -12.72
C ALA A 67 9.26 -13.45 -11.72
N THR A 68 10.47 -13.15 -12.23
CA THR A 68 11.64 -12.85 -11.39
C THR A 68 11.36 -11.65 -10.49
N ILE A 69 10.89 -10.52 -11.05
CA ILE A 69 10.62 -9.32 -10.26
C ILE A 69 9.55 -9.58 -9.19
N LEU A 70 8.49 -10.32 -9.53
CA LEU A 70 7.44 -10.65 -8.58
C LEU A 70 8.00 -11.52 -7.45
N ASN A 71 8.60 -12.67 -7.77
CA ASN A 71 9.09 -13.61 -6.75
C ASN A 71 10.20 -13.04 -5.87
N GLU A 72 11.14 -12.29 -6.46
CA GLU A 72 12.22 -11.66 -5.71
C GLU A 72 11.75 -10.46 -4.89
N GLY A 73 10.66 -9.80 -5.32
CA GLY A 73 10.11 -8.64 -4.63
C GLY A 73 9.12 -8.97 -3.51
N LEU A 74 8.55 -10.17 -3.46
CA LEU A 74 7.60 -10.57 -2.40
C LEU A 74 8.19 -10.49 -0.98
N PRO A 75 9.44 -10.93 -0.72
CA PRO A 75 10.04 -10.80 0.61
C PRO A 75 10.19 -9.34 1.06
N ASP A 76 10.54 -8.44 0.14
CA ASP A 76 10.68 -7.02 0.43
C ASP A 76 9.32 -6.36 0.65
N LEU A 77 8.30 -6.78 -0.12
CA LEU A 77 6.92 -6.37 0.08
C LEU A 77 6.46 -6.68 1.51
N TYR A 78 6.68 -7.90 2.00
CA TYR A 78 6.29 -8.30 3.37
C TYR A 78 7.04 -7.52 4.46
N ARG A 79 8.27 -7.09 4.17
CA ARG A 79 9.11 -6.32 5.11
C ARG A 79 8.78 -4.84 5.14
N MET A 80 7.94 -4.34 4.25
CA MET A 80 7.59 -2.91 4.30
C MET A 80 6.96 -2.55 5.65
N PRO A 81 7.20 -1.33 6.14
CA PRO A 81 6.48 -0.85 7.31
C PRO A 81 4.98 -0.75 7.01
N SER A 82 4.18 -0.61 8.06
CA SER A 82 2.77 -0.23 7.92
C SER A 82 2.64 1.12 7.20
N GLU A 83 1.48 1.38 6.59
CA GLU A 83 1.25 2.66 5.90
C GLU A 83 1.50 3.83 6.85
N PRO A 84 2.35 4.80 6.46
CA PRO A 84 2.68 5.91 7.33
C PRO A 84 1.48 6.83 7.56
N VAL A 85 1.41 7.32 8.79
CA VAL A 85 0.25 8.00 9.37
C VAL A 85 -0.07 9.35 8.70
N TRP A 86 0.88 10.00 8.01
CA TRP A 86 0.64 11.24 7.28
C TRP A 86 -0.35 11.10 6.10
N ASN A 87 -0.62 9.87 5.66
CA ASN A 87 -1.66 9.57 4.68
C ASN A 87 -2.99 9.14 5.31
N LYS A 88 -3.08 9.00 6.64
CA LYS A 88 -4.36 8.82 7.34
C LYS A 88 -4.95 10.21 7.59
N PRO A 89 -6.10 10.58 7.00
CA PRO A 89 -6.74 11.88 7.23
C PRO A 89 -7.23 12.10 8.68
N GLU A 90 -6.96 11.15 9.58
CA GLU A 90 -7.46 11.11 10.95
C GLU A 90 -6.40 11.49 12.00
N ALA A 91 -5.11 11.44 11.65
CA ALA A 91 -4.04 11.80 12.58
C ALA A 91 -3.98 13.32 12.77
N GLY A 92 -4.20 13.76 14.02
CA GLY A 92 -4.37 15.18 14.34
C GLY A 92 -5.74 15.76 13.98
N ARG A 93 -6.70 14.94 13.52
CA ARG A 93 -8.07 15.39 13.30
C ARG A 93 -8.76 15.58 14.65
N GLU A 94 -9.32 16.79 14.84
CA GLU A 94 -10.22 17.05 15.96
C GLU A 94 -11.47 16.18 15.80
N PHE A 95 -11.72 15.28 16.75
CA PHE A 95 -12.89 14.39 16.74
C PHE A 95 -13.98 14.84 17.72
N GLY A 96 -13.69 15.82 18.57
CA GLY A 96 -14.64 16.38 19.52
C GLY A 96 -14.07 17.59 20.26
N GLU A 97 -14.93 18.24 21.04
CA GLU A 97 -14.54 19.32 21.94
C GLU A 97 -14.94 18.98 23.37
N LEU A 98 -14.04 19.25 24.31
CA LEU A 98 -14.29 19.19 25.74
C LEU A 98 -14.60 20.61 26.22
N ILE A 99 -15.83 20.83 26.68
CA ILE A 99 -16.27 22.11 27.25
C ILE A 99 -16.46 21.95 28.75
N VAL A 100 -15.66 22.67 29.53
CA VAL A 100 -15.84 22.75 30.98
C VAL A 100 -16.76 23.91 31.31
N LYS A 101 -17.86 23.63 32.02
CA LYS A 101 -18.80 24.64 32.52
C LYS A 101 -18.80 24.67 34.04
N GLN A 102 -18.75 25.88 34.60
CA GLN A 102 -18.96 26.14 36.02
C GLN A 102 -20.12 27.13 36.15
N ASP A 103 -21.13 26.78 36.95
CA ASP A 103 -22.35 27.56 37.13
C ASP A 103 -23.06 27.94 35.81
N GLY A 104 -23.03 27.01 34.84
CA GLY A 104 -23.64 27.20 33.52
C GLY A 104 -22.83 28.09 32.57
N LYS A 105 -21.70 28.65 32.99
CA LYS A 105 -20.80 29.43 32.14
C LYS A 105 -19.61 28.59 31.68
N GLU A 106 -19.25 28.74 30.40
CA GLU A 106 -18.06 28.11 29.83
C GLU A 106 -16.79 28.75 30.41
N VAL A 107 -15.96 27.93 31.05
CA VAL A 107 -14.71 28.35 31.69
C VAL A 107 -13.49 27.85 30.93
N ALA A 108 -13.60 26.74 30.22
CA ALA A 108 -12.54 26.23 29.35
C ALA A 108 -13.12 25.43 28.18
N ARG A 109 -12.41 25.45 27.05
CA ARG A 109 -12.69 24.64 25.87
C ARG A 109 -11.38 24.08 25.34
N GLU A 110 -11.35 22.78 25.10
CA GLU A 110 -10.20 22.08 24.55
C GLU A 110 -10.63 21.17 23.41
N ALA A 111 -9.89 21.19 22.30
CA ALA A 111 -10.12 20.30 21.18
C ALA A 111 -9.53 18.91 21.49
N LEU A 112 -10.34 17.86 21.37
CA LEU A 112 -9.89 16.49 21.50
C LEU A 112 -9.30 16.04 20.15
N THR A 113 -8.00 15.78 20.15
CA THR A 113 -7.28 15.21 19.01
C THR A 113 -6.95 13.75 19.29
N LEU A 114 -7.00 12.90 18.26
CA LEU A 114 -6.45 11.55 18.36
C LEU A 114 -4.92 11.67 18.41
N PRO A 115 -4.25 11.17 19.47
CA PRO A 115 -2.80 11.09 19.47
C PRO A 115 -2.33 10.19 18.32
N GLU A 116 -1.12 10.42 17.85
CA GLU A 116 -0.48 9.58 16.83
C GLU A 116 -0.67 8.10 17.19
N ASP A 117 -1.00 7.31 16.17
CA ASP A 117 -1.33 5.88 16.21
C ASP A 117 -0.09 5.07 16.68
N LYS A 118 0.28 5.22 17.95
CA LYS A 118 1.20 4.31 18.65
C LYS A 118 0.41 3.03 18.80
N GLY A 119 0.60 2.11 17.85
CA GLY A 119 -0.06 0.81 17.85
C GLY A 119 0.02 0.11 19.22
N ALA A 120 -0.80 -0.91 19.43
CA ALA A 120 -0.98 -1.54 20.74
C ALA A 120 0.33 -1.79 21.50
N GLU A 121 0.55 -1.03 22.57
CA GLU A 121 1.57 -1.30 23.57
C GLU A 121 0.99 -2.33 24.54
N TYR A 122 1.53 -3.55 24.51
CA TYR A 122 1.19 -4.57 25.50
C TYR A 122 2.00 -4.28 26.76
N ALA A 123 1.29 -4.05 27.87
CA ALA A 123 1.84 -3.93 29.22
C ALA A 123 2.01 -5.30 29.88
#